data_AF-A0A8H6VM87-F1
#
_entry.id   AF-A0A8H6VM87-F1
#
_cell.length_a   1.000
_cell.length_b   1.000
_cell.length_c   1.000
_cell.angle_alpha   90.00
_cell.angle_beta   90.00
_cell.angle_gamma   90.00
#
_symmetry.space_group_name_H-M   'P 1'
#
loop_
_entity.id
_entity.type
_entity.pdbx_description
1 polymer ?
#
loop_
_entity_poly.entity_id
_entity_poly.type
_entity_poly.pdbx_seq_one_letter_code
_entity_poly.pdbx_strand_id
1 'polypeptide(L)'
;MRATTTIAALALAAVPSVLAAAQKGQMGFALGTKKTDGTCKYQADYEADFDAIKSNSGATLVRGYSASDCNCAQYILPAAKSKGFKVVLGVWPDVEESFNADKKALTTYVPNFKDQVYAVTVGSETLYRGNFTGEQLLEKIQDVKQALGGDVKCGTADSWNKWADGTGDAVIKGGVDLILANGFSYWQGKAAGNDAKTTYLDDMQQALGHIQDVAGGLDKVEFWNGETGWPTDGGSDYEAAKAGTENAKTFYHQGFCAILDWGINAFYFEAFDEPWKPDSVGDNGIAQKETTWGAMTGDRTPKFDLKC
;
A
#
# COMPACT_ATOMS: atom_id res chain seq x y z
N MET A 1 -73.67 18.59 -27.45
CA MET A 1 -72.19 18.65 -27.41
C MET A 1 -71.76 18.44 -25.97
N ARG A 2 -71.30 17.24 -25.61
CA ARG A 2 -70.68 16.94 -24.31
C ARG A 2 -69.25 16.54 -24.60
N ALA A 3 -68.30 17.37 -24.18
CA ALA A 3 -66.88 17.13 -24.32
C ALA A 3 -66.45 16.11 -23.26
N THR A 4 -65.93 14.97 -23.69
CA THR A 4 -65.32 13.95 -22.83
C THR A 4 -63.86 14.33 -22.62
N THR A 5 -63.52 14.79 -21.42
CA THR A 5 -62.15 15.10 -21.02
C THR A 5 -61.43 13.81 -20.65
N THR A 6 -60.54 13.33 -21.52
CA THR A 6 -59.67 12.20 -21.25
C THR A 6 -58.52 12.67 -20.36
N ILE A 7 -58.52 12.29 -19.08
CA ILE A 7 -57.40 12.53 -18.17
C ILE A 7 -56.32 11.50 -18.49
N ALA A 8 -55.21 11.95 -19.07
CA ALA A 8 -54.01 11.14 -19.25
C ALA A 8 -53.35 10.90 -17.89
N ALA A 9 -53.34 9.65 -17.42
CA ALA A 9 -52.57 9.25 -16.25
C ALA A 9 -51.08 9.26 -16.60
N LEU A 10 -50.32 10.20 -16.03
CA LEU A 10 -48.86 10.11 -16.02
C LEU A 10 -48.44 8.94 -15.14
N ALA A 11 -47.93 7.89 -15.75
CA ALA A 11 -47.18 6.86 -15.05
C ALA A 11 -45.86 7.48 -14.56
N LEU A 12 -45.73 7.71 -13.26
CA LEU A 12 -44.43 7.94 -12.64
C LEU A 12 -43.61 6.65 -12.78
N ALA A 13 -42.62 6.66 -13.67
CA ALA A 13 -41.57 5.67 -13.66
C ALA A 13 -40.77 5.85 -12.36
N ALA A 14 -40.97 4.95 -11.40
CA ALA A 14 -40.10 4.83 -10.24
C ALA A 14 -38.74 4.34 -10.73
N VAL A 15 -37.79 5.26 -10.89
CA VAL A 15 -36.38 4.92 -11.09
C VAL A 15 -35.88 4.38 -9.75
N PRO A 16 -35.39 3.13 -9.66
CA PRO A 16 -34.73 2.70 -8.45
C PRO A 16 -33.44 3.49 -8.31
N SER A 17 -33.42 4.46 -7.40
CA SER A 17 -32.20 5.13 -6.95
C SER A 17 -31.40 4.14 -6.11
N VAL A 18 -30.66 3.25 -6.76
CA VAL A 18 -29.57 2.54 -6.10
C VAL A 18 -28.44 3.55 -5.95
N LEU A 19 -28.49 4.36 -4.89
CA LEU A 19 -27.31 5.01 -4.37
C LEU A 19 -26.40 3.86 -3.92
N ALA A 20 -25.52 3.39 -4.80
CA ALA A 20 -24.39 2.58 -4.39
C ALA A 20 -23.61 3.46 -3.41
N ALA A 21 -23.72 3.19 -2.12
CA ALA A 21 -22.78 3.73 -1.16
C ALA A 21 -21.39 3.38 -1.71
N ALA A 22 -20.56 4.39 -1.97
CA ALA A 22 -19.18 4.16 -2.39
C ALA A 22 -18.56 3.20 -1.38
N GLN A 23 -18.15 2.03 -1.84
CA GLN A 23 -17.55 1.03 -0.96
C GLN A 23 -16.25 1.62 -0.43
N LYS A 24 -16.11 1.68 0.91
CA LYS A 24 -14.87 2.10 1.56
C LYS A 24 -13.71 1.26 1.04
N GLY A 25 -12.58 1.91 0.80
CA GLY A 25 -11.33 1.27 0.42
C GLY A 25 -10.90 0.22 1.43
N GLN A 26 -10.21 -0.80 0.94
CA GLN A 26 -9.63 -1.86 1.75
C GLN A 26 -8.39 -1.36 2.48
N MET A 27 -8.40 -1.51 3.81
CA MET A 27 -7.25 -1.26 4.66
C MET A 27 -6.27 -2.43 4.65
N GLY A 28 -4.98 -2.13 4.58
CA GLY A 28 -3.88 -3.04 4.88
C GLY A 28 -2.76 -2.35 5.66
N PHE A 29 -1.75 -3.13 6.04
CA PHE A 29 -0.54 -2.61 6.69
C PHE A 29 0.73 -3.09 5.99
N ALA A 30 1.74 -2.24 5.92
CA ALA A 30 3.10 -2.66 5.64
C ALA A 30 3.63 -3.52 6.81
N LEU A 31 4.27 -4.65 6.49
CA LEU A 31 4.72 -5.62 7.49
C LEU A 31 6.16 -6.07 7.21
N GLY A 32 7.06 -5.70 8.12
CA GLY A 32 8.46 -6.13 8.10
C GLY A 32 8.66 -7.60 8.47
N THR A 33 9.84 -8.11 8.11
CA THR A 33 10.24 -9.53 8.18
C THR A 33 11.01 -9.89 9.46
N LYS A 34 11.33 -8.90 10.30
CA LYS A 34 12.18 -9.05 11.48
C LYS A 34 11.45 -8.64 12.75
N LYS A 35 11.81 -9.27 13.87
CA LYS A 35 11.36 -8.88 15.21
C LYS A 35 12.11 -7.62 15.66
N THR A 36 11.72 -7.07 16.81
CA THR A 36 12.35 -5.88 17.39
C THR A 36 13.84 -6.04 17.69
N ASP A 37 14.27 -7.28 17.94
CA ASP A 37 15.68 -7.65 18.15
C ASP A 37 16.48 -7.79 16.83
N GLY A 38 15.85 -7.56 15.67
CA GLY A 38 16.45 -7.69 14.34
C GLY A 38 16.55 -9.12 13.82
N THR A 39 16.16 -10.13 14.60
CA THR A 39 16.14 -11.51 14.13
C THR A 39 14.88 -11.80 13.31
N CYS A 40 14.97 -12.76 12.39
CA CYS A 40 13.88 -13.08 11.47
C CYS A 40 12.60 -13.57 12.17
N LYS A 41 11.45 -13.19 11.60
CA LYS A 41 10.14 -13.76 11.95
C LYS A 41 9.97 -15.14 11.34
N TYR A 42 9.29 -16.01 12.08
CA TYR A 42 8.81 -17.30 11.61
C TYR A 42 7.27 -17.31 11.56
N GLN A 43 6.67 -18.43 11.13
CA GLN A 43 5.22 -18.51 10.94
C GLN A 43 4.42 -18.05 12.18
N ALA A 44 4.82 -18.49 13.38
CA ALA A 44 4.12 -18.12 14.62
C ALA A 44 4.18 -16.61 14.92
N ASP A 45 5.27 -15.94 14.54
CA ASP A 45 5.40 -14.49 14.69
C ASP A 45 4.43 -13.76 13.75
N TYR A 46 4.36 -14.18 12.49
CA TYR A 46 3.39 -13.64 11.52
C TYR A 46 1.94 -13.90 11.94
N GLU A 47 1.65 -15.07 12.50
CA GLU A 47 0.32 -15.40 13.03
C GLU A 47 -0.08 -14.46 14.18
N ALA A 48 0.85 -14.16 15.09
CA ALA A 48 0.63 -13.20 16.17
C ALA A 48 0.46 -11.76 15.65
N ASP A 49 1.24 -11.37 14.64
CA ASP A 49 1.11 -10.08 13.96
C ASP A 49 -0.26 -9.92 13.30
N PHE A 50 -0.74 -10.95 12.61
CA PHE A 50 -2.06 -10.97 11.96
C PHE A 50 -3.21 -10.91 12.96
N ASP A 51 -3.12 -11.62 14.08
CA ASP A 51 -4.11 -11.53 15.14
C ASP A 51 -4.21 -10.08 15.67
N ALA A 52 -3.07 -9.44 15.93
CA ALA A 52 -3.03 -8.07 16.42
C ALA A 52 -3.55 -7.04 15.39
N ILE A 53 -3.16 -7.16 14.12
CA ILE A 53 -3.66 -6.30 13.04
C ILE A 53 -5.18 -6.43 12.96
N LYS A 54 -5.69 -7.67 12.91
CA LYS A 54 -7.13 -7.93 12.76
C LYS A 54 -7.93 -7.47 13.97
N SER A 55 -7.47 -7.72 15.19
CA SER A 55 -8.20 -7.32 16.40
C SER A 55 -8.30 -5.80 16.52
N ASN A 56 -7.21 -5.09 16.24
CA ASN A 56 -7.15 -3.64 16.45
C ASN A 56 -7.75 -2.83 15.28
N SER A 57 -7.58 -3.28 14.04
CA SER A 57 -8.04 -2.53 12.86
C SER A 57 -9.19 -3.20 12.11
N GLY A 58 -9.24 -4.53 12.09
CA GLY A 58 -10.14 -5.30 11.24
C GLY A 58 -9.54 -5.63 9.86
N ALA A 59 -8.35 -5.11 9.54
CA ALA A 59 -7.65 -5.43 8.30
C ALA A 59 -7.24 -6.91 8.25
N THR A 60 -7.26 -7.47 7.04
CA THR A 60 -6.85 -8.86 6.74
C THR A 60 -5.92 -8.92 5.52
N LEU A 61 -5.18 -7.84 5.28
CA LEU A 61 -4.27 -7.68 4.16
C LEU A 61 -2.98 -7.03 4.63
N VAL A 62 -1.84 -7.57 4.22
CA VAL A 62 -0.52 -6.99 4.50
C VAL A 62 0.32 -6.89 3.23
N ARG A 63 1.29 -5.98 3.24
CA ARG A 63 2.31 -5.82 2.20
C ARG A 63 3.70 -6.09 2.77
N GLY A 64 4.46 -6.94 2.09
CA GLY A 64 5.88 -7.17 2.36
C GLY A 64 6.78 -6.60 1.26
N TYR A 65 8.10 -6.63 1.50
CA TYR A 65 9.10 -5.95 0.67
C TYR A 65 10.05 -6.87 -0.08
N SER A 66 10.28 -8.08 0.44
CA SER A 66 11.10 -9.11 -0.17
C SER A 66 10.51 -10.48 0.18
N ALA A 67 10.37 -11.35 -0.82
CA ALA A 67 9.85 -12.70 -0.68
C ALA A 67 10.88 -13.65 -0.06
N SER A 68 12.17 -13.35 -0.18
CA SER A 68 13.29 -14.18 0.28
C SER A 68 13.97 -13.67 1.54
N ASP A 69 13.96 -12.36 1.83
CA ASP A 69 14.50 -11.84 3.10
C ASP A 69 13.83 -12.54 4.27
N CYS A 70 14.64 -13.07 5.20
CA CYS A 70 14.18 -13.88 6.31
C CYS A 70 13.25 -15.07 5.93
N ASN A 71 13.34 -15.58 4.70
CA ASN A 71 12.44 -16.58 4.13
C ASN A 71 10.96 -16.15 4.22
N CYS A 72 10.67 -14.87 4.01
CA CYS A 72 9.34 -14.28 4.16
C CYS A 72 8.23 -15.13 3.51
N ALA A 73 8.31 -15.44 2.22
CA ALA A 73 7.29 -16.21 1.50
C ALA A 73 7.06 -17.62 2.09
N GLN A 74 8.10 -18.25 2.64
CA GLN A 74 8.01 -19.56 3.29
C GLN A 74 7.15 -19.51 4.55
N TYR A 75 7.26 -18.45 5.34
CA TYR A 75 6.64 -18.37 6.66
C TYR A 75 5.34 -17.54 6.68
N ILE A 76 5.26 -16.47 5.89
CA ILE A 76 4.11 -15.57 5.87
C ILE A 76 2.89 -16.19 5.18
N LEU A 77 3.09 -17.01 4.13
CA LEU A 77 1.98 -17.58 3.37
C LEU A 77 1.21 -18.67 4.14
N PRO A 78 1.87 -19.62 4.84
CA PRO A 78 1.17 -20.52 5.76
C PRO A 78 0.45 -19.77 6.88
N ALA A 79 1.07 -18.74 7.47
CA ALA A 79 0.44 -17.89 8.48
C ALA A 79 -0.81 -17.20 7.91
N ALA A 80 -0.74 -16.68 6.69
CA ALA A 80 -1.85 -15.99 6.04
C ALA A 80 -3.02 -16.95 5.80
N LYS A 81 -2.73 -18.19 5.37
CA LYS A 81 -3.73 -19.25 5.22
C LYS A 81 -4.40 -19.58 6.56
N SER A 82 -3.60 -19.71 7.62
CA SER A 82 -4.06 -20.02 8.98
C SER A 82 -4.98 -18.93 9.57
N LYS A 83 -4.67 -17.65 9.30
CA LYS A 83 -5.35 -16.49 9.90
C LYS A 83 -6.40 -15.83 9.01
N GLY A 84 -6.55 -16.29 7.77
CA GLY A 84 -7.48 -15.72 6.80
C GLY A 84 -7.01 -14.36 6.27
N PHE A 85 -5.70 -14.20 6.09
CA PHE A 85 -5.09 -13.02 5.50
C PHE A 85 -4.74 -13.23 4.03
N LYS A 86 -4.60 -12.12 3.30
CA LYS A 86 -3.88 -12.07 2.04
C LYS A 86 -2.60 -11.24 2.16
N VAL A 87 -1.67 -11.47 1.26
CA VAL A 87 -0.34 -10.86 1.25
C VAL A 87 -0.04 -10.28 -0.13
N VAL A 88 0.41 -9.02 -0.18
CA VAL A 88 1.15 -8.49 -1.32
C VAL A 88 2.63 -8.79 -1.07
N LEU A 89 3.21 -9.70 -1.86
CA LEU A 89 4.61 -10.08 -1.73
C LEU A 89 5.51 -9.11 -2.50
N GLY A 90 6.66 -8.77 -1.93
CA GLY A 90 7.64 -7.90 -2.58
C GLY A 90 8.77 -8.66 -3.26
N VAL A 91 9.33 -8.05 -4.30
CA VAL A 91 10.62 -8.42 -4.91
C VAL A 91 11.51 -7.18 -4.86
N TRP A 92 12.69 -7.30 -4.26
CA TRP A 92 13.71 -6.26 -4.21
C TRP A 92 14.67 -6.42 -5.40
N PRO A 93 14.55 -5.61 -6.47
CA PRO A 93 15.21 -5.89 -7.74
C PRO A 93 16.54 -5.18 -7.95
N ASP A 94 17.00 -4.42 -6.95
CA ASP A 94 18.13 -3.49 -7.04
C ASP A 94 19.44 -4.19 -7.43
N VAL A 95 19.64 -5.43 -6.99
CA VAL A 95 20.78 -6.26 -7.40
C VAL A 95 20.31 -7.62 -7.90
N GLU A 96 21.09 -8.23 -8.81
CA GLU A 96 20.74 -9.50 -9.44
C GLU A 96 20.57 -10.63 -8.40
N GLU A 97 21.40 -10.65 -7.36
CA GLU A 97 21.32 -11.64 -6.28
C GLU A 97 19.97 -11.58 -5.54
N SER A 98 19.55 -10.39 -5.10
CA SER A 98 18.27 -10.21 -4.38
C SER A 98 17.08 -10.51 -5.29
N PHE A 99 17.13 -10.03 -6.54
CA PHE A 99 16.10 -10.30 -7.54
C PHE A 99 15.91 -11.80 -7.78
N ASN A 100 17.01 -12.53 -7.99
CA ASN A 100 16.97 -13.98 -8.22
C ASN A 100 16.53 -14.76 -6.98
N ALA A 101 16.96 -14.33 -5.78
CA ALA A 101 16.53 -14.94 -4.53
C ALA A 101 15.02 -14.80 -4.31
N ASP A 102 14.47 -13.60 -4.52
CA ASP A 102 13.05 -13.33 -4.41
C ASP A 102 12.24 -14.09 -5.47
N LYS A 103 12.66 -14.06 -6.73
CA LYS A 103 11.99 -14.82 -7.81
C LYS A 103 12.00 -16.33 -7.52
N LYS A 104 13.09 -16.86 -6.97
CA LYS A 104 13.17 -18.26 -6.52
C LYS A 104 12.21 -18.56 -5.36
N ALA A 105 12.13 -17.69 -4.35
CA ALA A 105 11.19 -17.87 -3.24
C ALA A 105 9.74 -17.86 -3.75
N LEU A 106 9.39 -16.91 -4.63
CA LEU A 106 8.08 -16.80 -5.23
C LEU A 106 7.69 -18.08 -5.99
N THR A 107 8.53 -18.51 -6.94
CA THR A 107 8.28 -19.73 -7.74
C THR A 107 8.23 -21.01 -6.90
N THR A 108 8.88 -21.03 -5.73
CA THR A 108 8.85 -22.16 -4.80
C THR A 108 7.54 -22.23 -4.00
N TYR A 109 7.08 -21.10 -3.44
CA TYR A 109 6.01 -21.09 -2.45
C TYR A 109 4.65 -20.67 -3.00
N VAL A 110 4.59 -19.68 -3.91
CA VAL A 110 3.32 -19.14 -4.43
C VAL A 110 2.39 -20.20 -5.03
N PRO A 111 2.87 -21.23 -5.78
CA PRO A 111 1.97 -22.24 -6.34
C PRO A 111 1.09 -22.96 -5.31
N ASN A 112 1.53 -23.08 -4.06
CA ASN A 112 0.80 -23.75 -2.97
C ASN A 112 -0.13 -22.80 -2.17
N PHE A 113 -0.06 -21.50 -2.44
CA PHE A 113 -0.71 -20.45 -1.65
C PHE A 113 -1.31 -19.34 -2.54
N LYS A 114 -1.70 -19.65 -3.79
CA LYS A 114 -2.28 -18.67 -4.73
C LYS A 114 -3.43 -17.86 -4.11
N ASP A 115 -4.29 -18.48 -3.30
CA ASP A 115 -5.42 -17.80 -2.65
C ASP A 115 -5.01 -16.78 -1.57
N GLN A 116 -3.82 -16.95 -0.99
CA GLN A 116 -3.25 -16.05 0.02
C GLN A 116 -2.42 -14.94 -0.60
N VAL A 117 -1.99 -15.07 -1.86
CA VAL A 117 -1.27 -14.02 -2.57
C VAL A 117 -2.28 -13.08 -3.23
N TYR A 118 -2.35 -11.84 -2.77
CA TYR A 118 -3.16 -10.82 -3.44
C TYR A 118 -2.51 -10.39 -4.76
N ALA A 119 -1.22 -10.04 -4.68
CA ALA A 119 -0.39 -9.60 -5.79
C ALA A 119 1.10 -9.76 -5.44
N VAL A 120 1.96 -9.56 -6.44
CA VAL A 120 3.40 -9.42 -6.29
C VAL A 120 3.83 -8.03 -6.79
N THR A 121 4.56 -7.27 -5.98
CA THR A 121 5.16 -6.00 -6.40
C THR A 121 6.66 -6.18 -6.64
N VAL A 122 7.13 -5.80 -7.83
CA VAL A 122 8.54 -5.80 -8.19
C VAL A 122 9.08 -4.38 -8.08
N GLY A 123 9.94 -4.14 -7.10
CA GLY A 123 10.42 -2.81 -6.77
C GLY A 123 9.57 -2.10 -5.72
N SER A 124 10.23 -1.24 -4.97
CA SER A 124 9.66 -0.22 -4.10
C SER A 124 10.53 1.02 -4.25
N GLU A 125 9.97 2.10 -4.80
CA GLU A 125 10.66 3.39 -5.02
C GLU A 125 11.93 3.29 -5.90
N THR A 126 11.93 2.36 -6.85
CA THR A 126 13.08 2.14 -7.73
C THR A 126 13.22 3.23 -8.79
N LEU A 127 12.11 3.81 -9.25
CA LEU A 127 12.10 4.96 -10.16
C LEU A 127 12.51 6.22 -9.40
N TYR A 128 11.98 6.41 -8.19
CA TYR A 128 12.36 7.54 -7.33
C TYR A 128 13.87 7.55 -7.03
N ARG A 129 14.47 6.41 -6.71
CA ARG A 129 15.92 6.28 -6.51
C ARG A 129 16.75 6.36 -7.80
N GLY A 130 16.11 6.35 -8.97
CA GLY A 130 16.80 6.33 -10.27
C GLY A 130 17.54 5.01 -10.55
N ASN A 131 17.17 3.92 -9.87
CA ASN A 131 17.79 2.61 -10.06
C ASN A 131 17.45 2.02 -11.43
N PHE A 132 16.23 2.29 -11.92
CA PHE A 132 15.72 1.80 -13.20
C PHE A 132 14.97 2.90 -13.95
N THR A 133 15.00 2.85 -15.28
CA THR A 133 13.98 3.53 -16.10
C THR A 133 12.65 2.78 -16.01
N GLY A 134 11.56 3.42 -16.45
CA GLY A 134 10.25 2.77 -16.51
C GLY A 134 10.26 1.48 -17.35
N GLU A 135 11.00 1.45 -18.46
CA GLU A 135 11.15 0.27 -19.32
C GLU A 135 11.90 -0.86 -18.62
N GLN A 136 13.02 -0.54 -17.96
CA GLN A 136 13.81 -1.54 -17.23
C GLN A 136 13.02 -2.14 -16.07
N LEU A 137 12.22 -1.33 -15.38
CA LEU A 137 11.32 -1.81 -14.33
C LEU A 137 10.22 -2.71 -14.91
N LEU A 138 9.61 -2.31 -16.03
CA LEU A 138 8.60 -3.11 -16.73
C LEU A 138 9.14 -4.48 -17.13
N GLU A 139 10.34 -4.55 -17.70
CA GLU A 139 10.99 -5.83 -18.07
C GLU A 139 11.09 -6.78 -16.87
N LYS A 140 11.49 -6.26 -15.70
CA LYS A 140 11.58 -7.07 -14.47
C LYS A 140 10.21 -7.52 -13.96
N ILE A 141 9.19 -6.65 -14.05
CA ILE A 141 7.81 -7.01 -13.69
C ILE A 141 7.32 -8.16 -14.58
N GLN A 142 7.58 -8.07 -15.90
CA GLN A 142 7.18 -9.08 -16.86
C GLN A 142 7.92 -10.42 -16.66
N ASP A 143 9.22 -10.40 -16.35
CA ASP A 143 10.00 -11.60 -16.00
C ASP A 143 9.40 -12.32 -14.78
N VAL A 144 9.11 -11.58 -13.70
CA VAL A 144 8.48 -12.16 -12.50
C VAL A 144 7.07 -12.70 -12.81
N LYS A 145 6.25 -11.95 -13.55
CA LYS A 145 4.90 -12.39 -13.95
C LYS A 145 4.95 -13.67 -14.78
N GLN A 146 5.90 -13.77 -15.72
CA GLN A 146 6.11 -14.95 -16.54
C GLN A 146 6.58 -16.15 -15.71
N ALA A 147 7.53 -15.94 -14.78
CA ALA A 147 8.02 -16.99 -13.89
C ALA A 147 6.91 -17.58 -13.00
N LEU A 148 5.88 -16.78 -12.69
CA LEU A 148 4.69 -17.20 -11.93
C LEU A 148 3.55 -17.76 -12.80
N GLY A 149 3.78 -17.93 -14.10
CA GLY A 149 2.80 -18.49 -15.03
C GLY A 149 1.74 -17.52 -15.54
N GLY A 150 1.85 -16.22 -15.24
CA GLY A 150 0.97 -15.17 -15.77
C GLY A 150 -0.33 -14.93 -15.00
N ASP A 151 -0.76 -15.87 -14.14
CA ASP A 151 -2.06 -15.77 -13.43
C ASP A 151 -2.00 -14.90 -12.16
N VAL A 152 -0.82 -14.69 -11.60
CA VAL A 152 -0.64 -13.89 -10.38
C VAL A 152 -0.55 -12.42 -10.77
N LYS A 153 -1.37 -11.57 -10.13
CA LYS A 153 -1.29 -10.12 -10.31
C LYS A 153 0.11 -9.62 -10.00
N CYS A 154 0.74 -8.94 -10.93
CA CYS A 154 2.05 -8.34 -10.78
C CYS A 154 2.01 -6.84 -11.04
N GLY A 155 2.79 -6.11 -10.26
CA GLY A 155 2.83 -4.66 -10.25
C GLY A 155 4.11 -4.11 -9.67
N THR A 156 4.08 -2.86 -9.25
CA THR A 156 5.19 -2.22 -8.54
C THR A 156 4.69 -1.15 -7.56
N ALA A 157 5.57 -0.71 -6.68
CA ALA A 157 5.34 0.42 -5.79
C ALA A 157 6.37 1.51 -6.06
N ASP A 158 5.93 2.75 -6.19
CA ASP A 158 6.84 3.89 -6.33
C ASP A 158 6.23 5.16 -5.75
N SER A 159 7.05 6.21 -5.59
CA SER A 159 6.60 7.48 -5.05
C SER A 159 5.54 8.11 -5.95
N TRP A 160 4.51 8.72 -5.36
CA TRP A 160 3.38 9.34 -6.07
C TRP A 160 3.84 10.27 -7.21
N ASN A 161 4.93 11.01 -6.98
CA ASN A 161 5.45 11.97 -7.92
C ASN A 161 6.02 11.31 -9.18
N LYS A 162 6.54 10.07 -9.10
CA LYS A 162 7.03 9.31 -10.26
C LYS A 162 5.88 8.83 -11.16
N TRP A 163 4.70 8.67 -10.58
CA TRP A 163 3.49 8.43 -11.35
C TRP A 163 2.98 9.73 -11.96
N ALA A 164 2.92 10.81 -11.19
CA ALA A 164 2.40 12.11 -11.65
C ALA A 164 3.27 12.81 -12.70
N ASP A 165 4.60 12.64 -12.66
CA ASP A 165 5.53 13.29 -13.58
C ASP A 165 5.81 12.51 -14.88
N GLY A 166 5.21 11.33 -15.03
CA GLY A 166 5.36 10.46 -16.19
C GLY A 166 6.60 9.57 -16.20
N THR A 167 7.43 9.57 -15.15
CA THR A 167 8.57 8.63 -15.05
C THR A 167 8.10 7.17 -15.11
N GLY A 168 6.93 6.88 -14.54
CA GLY A 168 6.30 5.56 -14.55
C GLY A 168 5.52 5.19 -15.81
N ASP A 169 5.47 6.03 -16.84
CA ASP A 169 4.62 5.86 -18.03
C ASP A 169 4.79 4.50 -18.73
N ALA A 170 6.03 4.04 -18.85
CA ALA A 170 6.31 2.76 -19.50
C ALA A 170 5.68 1.59 -18.74
N VAL A 171 5.69 1.64 -17.40
CA VAL A 171 5.05 0.63 -16.54
C VAL A 171 3.54 0.64 -16.74
N ILE A 172 2.92 1.83 -16.78
CA ILE A 172 1.48 1.99 -17.00
C ILE A 172 1.07 1.45 -18.38
N LYS A 173 1.76 1.89 -19.44
CA LYS A 173 1.51 1.44 -20.83
C LYS A 173 1.79 -0.05 -21.03
N GLY A 174 2.67 -0.62 -20.21
CA GLY A 174 3.03 -2.04 -20.20
C GLY A 174 1.94 -2.98 -19.69
N GLY A 175 0.83 -2.46 -19.16
CA GLY A 175 -0.33 -3.25 -18.75
C GLY A 175 -0.09 -4.10 -17.50
N VAL A 176 0.59 -3.53 -16.51
CA VAL A 176 0.72 -4.16 -15.18
C VAL A 176 -0.64 -4.25 -14.47
N ASP A 177 -0.80 -5.21 -13.56
CA ASP A 177 -2.10 -5.45 -12.91
C ASP A 177 -2.36 -4.47 -11.75
N LEU A 178 -1.30 -4.03 -11.08
CA LEU A 178 -1.36 -3.23 -9.85
C LEU A 178 -0.29 -2.13 -9.85
N ILE A 179 -0.68 -0.91 -9.51
CA ILE A 179 0.22 0.19 -9.20
C ILE A 179 -0.04 0.65 -7.77
N LEU A 180 1.04 0.73 -7.00
CA LEU A 180 1.04 1.27 -5.65
C LEU A 180 1.76 2.63 -5.65
N ALA A 181 1.06 3.70 -5.25
CA ALA A 181 1.66 5.03 -5.06
C ALA A 181 2.00 5.26 -3.58
N ASN A 182 3.26 5.52 -3.27
CA ASN A 182 3.69 5.90 -1.92
C ASN A 182 3.52 7.42 -1.74
N GLY A 183 2.82 7.83 -0.70
CA GLY A 183 2.49 9.24 -0.44
C GLY A 183 2.71 9.61 1.01
N PHE A 184 3.71 10.43 1.29
CA PHE A 184 4.05 10.85 2.65
C PHE A 184 4.07 12.38 2.77
N SER A 185 3.07 12.96 3.42
CA SER A 185 3.08 14.41 3.71
C SER A 185 4.12 14.80 4.75
N TYR A 186 4.54 13.85 5.59
CA TYR A 186 5.63 14.04 6.55
C TYR A 186 6.93 14.46 5.83
N TRP A 187 7.31 13.75 4.77
CA TRP A 187 8.51 14.04 3.96
C TRP A 187 8.39 15.32 3.11
N GLN A 188 7.20 15.93 3.08
CA GLN A 188 6.94 17.22 2.45
C GLN A 188 6.83 18.36 3.47
N GLY A 189 7.25 18.11 4.72
CA GLY A 189 7.30 19.11 5.78
C GLY A 189 5.95 19.64 6.22
N LYS A 190 4.85 18.92 5.95
CA LYS A 190 3.50 19.37 6.31
C LYS A 190 3.21 19.08 7.77
N ALA A 191 2.58 20.01 8.47
CA ALA A 191 2.11 19.76 9.83
C ALA A 191 0.96 18.74 9.85
N ALA A 192 0.88 17.93 10.91
CA ALA A 192 -0.22 16.97 11.07
C ALA A 192 -1.57 17.70 11.13
N GLY A 193 -2.62 17.04 10.64
CA GLY A 193 -3.96 17.62 10.52
C GLY A 193 -4.30 17.99 9.08
N ASN A 194 -4.91 19.17 8.89
CA ASN A 194 -5.48 19.55 7.60
C ASN A 194 -4.44 19.76 6.48
N ASP A 195 -3.24 20.25 6.82
CA ASP A 195 -2.16 20.47 5.86
C ASP A 195 -1.66 19.14 5.31
N ALA A 196 -1.31 18.21 6.20
CA ALA A 196 -0.93 16.86 5.79
C ALA A 196 -2.05 16.13 5.05
N LYS A 197 -3.30 16.21 5.52
CA LYS A 197 -4.45 15.60 4.83
C LYS A 197 -4.59 16.12 3.39
N THR A 198 -4.63 17.44 3.22
CA THR A 198 -4.85 18.06 1.91
C THR A 198 -3.71 17.71 0.95
N THR A 199 -2.46 17.80 1.40
CA THR A 199 -1.30 17.42 0.58
C THR A 199 -1.36 15.95 0.19
N TYR A 200 -1.60 15.04 1.15
CA TYR A 200 -1.67 13.60 0.87
C TYR A 200 -2.75 13.25 -0.17
N LEU A 201 -3.96 13.80 -0.03
CA LEU A 201 -5.05 13.51 -0.98
C LEU A 201 -4.80 14.13 -2.36
N ASP A 202 -4.15 15.29 -2.42
CA ASP A 202 -3.73 15.93 -3.67
C ASP A 202 -2.64 15.10 -4.38
N ASP A 203 -1.63 14.61 -3.66
CA ASP A 203 -0.60 13.70 -4.20
C ASP A 203 -1.23 12.46 -4.83
N MET A 204 -2.17 11.82 -4.12
CA MET A 204 -2.89 10.64 -4.62
C MET A 204 -3.77 10.97 -5.82
N GLN A 205 -4.41 12.13 -5.85
CA GLN A 205 -5.20 12.59 -6.99
C GLN A 205 -4.34 12.84 -8.23
N GLN A 206 -3.18 13.46 -8.08
CA GLN A 206 -2.26 13.70 -9.19
C GLN A 206 -1.76 12.39 -9.79
N ALA A 207 -1.33 11.44 -8.95
CA ALA A 207 -0.91 10.11 -9.40
C ALA A 207 -2.04 9.34 -10.09
N LEU A 208 -3.22 9.27 -9.47
CA LEU A 208 -4.39 8.58 -10.01
C LEU A 208 -4.83 9.17 -11.35
N GLY A 209 -4.89 10.51 -11.45
CA GLY A 209 -5.31 11.21 -12.67
C GLY A 209 -4.37 10.93 -13.84
N HIS A 210 -3.05 11.05 -13.61
CA HIS A 210 -2.07 10.76 -14.66
C HIS A 210 -2.10 9.29 -15.09
N ILE A 211 -2.21 8.35 -14.13
CA ILE A 211 -2.33 6.92 -14.43
C ILE A 211 -3.59 6.65 -15.25
N GLN A 212 -4.72 7.25 -14.90
CA GLN A 212 -5.97 7.12 -15.64
C GLN A 212 -5.82 7.59 -17.09
N ASP A 213 -5.20 8.75 -17.29
CA ASP A 213 -5.00 9.35 -18.61
C ASP A 213 -4.09 8.48 -19.49
N VAL A 214 -2.98 8.00 -18.93
CA VAL A 214 -2.01 7.17 -19.66
C VAL A 214 -2.53 5.76 -19.93
N ALA A 215 -3.23 5.15 -18.98
CA ALA A 215 -3.81 3.82 -19.15
C ALA A 215 -5.05 3.82 -20.05
N GLY A 216 -5.71 4.97 -20.22
CA GLY A 216 -6.97 5.10 -20.94
C GLY A 216 -8.19 4.61 -20.15
N GLY A 217 -8.11 4.60 -18.83
CA GLY A 217 -9.20 4.20 -17.93
C GLY A 217 -8.72 3.49 -16.66
N LEU A 218 -9.48 3.65 -15.56
CA LEU A 218 -9.20 3.02 -14.27
C LEU A 218 -9.54 1.51 -14.22
N ASP A 219 -10.21 0.99 -15.24
CA ASP A 219 -10.46 -0.45 -15.40
C ASP A 219 -9.24 -1.22 -15.93
N LYS A 220 -8.18 -0.51 -16.33
CA LYS A 220 -6.98 -1.10 -16.96
C LYS A 220 -5.91 -1.50 -15.98
N VAL A 221 -5.83 -0.83 -14.84
CA VAL A 221 -4.82 -1.06 -13.80
C VAL A 221 -5.43 -0.76 -12.44
N GLU A 222 -5.17 -1.62 -11.46
CA GLU A 222 -5.59 -1.39 -10.09
C GLU A 222 -4.67 -0.36 -9.43
N PHE A 223 -5.22 0.74 -8.91
CA PHE A 223 -4.46 1.81 -8.25
C PHE A 223 -4.75 1.88 -6.76
N TRP A 224 -3.73 1.72 -5.93
CA TRP A 224 -3.81 1.82 -4.47
C TRP A 224 -2.73 2.76 -3.91
N ASN A 225 -2.92 3.22 -2.68
CA ASN A 225 -1.81 3.78 -1.91
C ASN A 225 -0.91 2.65 -1.39
N GLY A 226 0.37 2.69 -1.78
CA GLY A 226 1.38 1.70 -1.41
C GLY A 226 1.91 1.84 0.01
N GLU A 227 2.14 3.08 0.45
CA GLU A 227 2.63 3.44 1.76
C GLU A 227 2.24 4.87 2.11
N THR A 228 1.81 5.07 3.34
CA THR A 228 1.71 6.38 3.98
C THR A 228 1.78 6.19 5.48
N GLY A 229 2.30 7.15 6.23
CA GLY A 229 2.54 6.97 7.65
C GLY A 229 3.01 8.24 8.34
N TRP A 230 3.25 8.12 9.65
CA TRP A 230 3.79 9.21 10.44
C TRP A 230 4.58 8.68 11.64
N PRO A 231 5.79 9.20 11.93
CA PRO A 231 6.59 8.74 13.06
C PRO A 231 5.99 9.16 14.40
N THR A 232 5.94 8.22 15.34
CA THR A 232 5.41 8.42 16.69
C THR A 232 6.47 8.98 17.66
N ASP A 233 6.19 8.98 18.97
CA ASP A 233 7.13 9.46 19.97
C ASP A 233 8.48 8.72 19.88
N GLY A 234 9.58 9.48 19.98
CA GLY A 234 10.95 8.96 19.81
C GLY A 234 11.48 9.04 18.37
N GLY A 235 10.61 9.32 17.41
CA GLY A 235 10.95 9.73 16.05
C GLY A 235 11.58 11.12 15.99
N SER A 236 11.87 11.56 14.78
CA SER A 236 12.49 12.86 14.53
C SER A 236 11.52 13.83 13.85
N ASP A 237 11.83 15.12 13.87
CA ASP A 237 11.05 16.12 13.13
C ASP A 237 11.58 16.29 11.70
N TYR A 238 10.69 16.62 10.78
CA TYR A 238 11.00 17.05 9.43
C TYR A 238 10.31 18.39 9.13
N GLU A 239 11.05 19.49 9.24
CA GLU A 239 10.50 20.84 9.07
C GLU A 239 9.29 21.10 10.03
N ALA A 240 8.11 21.40 9.47
CA ALA A 240 6.88 21.57 10.25
C ALA A 240 6.15 20.23 10.54
N ALA A 241 6.58 19.13 9.94
CA ALA A 241 6.11 17.79 10.28
C ALA A 241 6.79 17.32 11.58
N LYS A 242 6.03 17.34 12.68
CA LYS A 242 6.53 16.97 14.01
C LYS A 242 6.24 15.51 14.30
N ALA A 243 7.26 14.73 14.68
CA ALA A 243 7.02 13.38 15.20
C ALA A 243 6.19 13.45 16.48
N GLY A 244 5.43 12.39 16.76
CA GLY A 244 4.71 12.25 18.01
C GLY A 244 3.44 11.43 17.87
N THR A 245 3.08 10.72 18.93
CA THR A 245 1.95 9.76 18.90
C THR A 245 0.62 10.45 18.58
N GLU A 246 0.36 11.65 19.12
CA GLU A 246 -0.86 12.40 18.80
C GLU A 246 -0.87 12.95 17.36
N ASN A 247 0.29 13.30 16.79
CA ASN A 247 0.39 13.71 15.39
C ASN A 247 0.16 12.52 14.45
N ALA A 248 0.74 11.36 14.78
CA ALA A 248 0.53 10.13 14.02
C ALA A 248 -0.92 9.68 14.05
N LYS A 249 -1.56 9.70 15.21
CA LYS A 249 -3.01 9.46 15.37
C LYS A 249 -3.83 10.45 14.55
N THR A 250 -3.48 11.73 14.58
CA THR A 250 -4.17 12.77 13.81
C THR A 250 -4.08 12.48 12.31
N PHE A 251 -2.89 12.16 11.80
CA PHE A 251 -2.69 11.80 10.40
C PHE A 251 -3.39 10.49 10.03
N TYR A 252 -3.36 9.47 10.90
CA TYR A 252 -4.06 8.21 10.69
C TYR A 252 -5.56 8.42 10.47
N HIS A 253 -6.23 9.14 11.37
CA HIS A 253 -7.68 9.34 11.26
C HIS A 253 -8.08 10.39 10.21
N GLN A 254 -7.29 11.44 10.00
CA GLN A 254 -7.68 12.52 9.08
C GLN A 254 -7.17 12.32 7.64
N GLY A 255 -6.03 11.65 7.46
CA GLY A 255 -5.41 11.36 6.17
C GLY A 255 -5.66 9.92 5.74
N PHE A 256 -5.13 8.94 6.49
CA PHE A 256 -5.22 7.53 6.10
C PHE A 256 -6.65 6.99 6.08
N CYS A 257 -7.49 7.28 7.08
CA CYS A 257 -8.90 6.89 6.99
C CYS A 257 -9.64 7.64 5.86
N ALA A 258 -9.22 8.86 5.51
CA ALA A 258 -9.86 9.64 4.46
C ALA A 258 -9.58 9.08 3.05
N ILE A 259 -8.39 8.54 2.78
CA ILE A 259 -8.12 7.85 1.51
C ILE A 259 -8.97 6.58 1.36
N LEU A 260 -9.21 5.87 2.47
CA LEU A 260 -10.12 4.74 2.49
C LEU A 260 -11.58 5.19 2.28
N ASP A 261 -12.02 6.27 2.91
CA ASP A 261 -13.37 6.82 2.70
C ASP A 261 -13.57 7.35 1.26
N TRP A 262 -12.50 7.77 0.59
CA TRP A 262 -12.49 8.07 -0.84
C TRP A 262 -12.63 6.81 -1.73
N GLY A 263 -12.53 5.62 -1.15
CA GLY A 263 -12.67 4.34 -1.87
C GLY A 263 -11.36 3.80 -2.42
N ILE A 264 -10.22 4.39 -2.06
CA ILE A 264 -8.89 3.94 -2.50
C ILE A 264 -8.33 2.99 -1.44
N ASN A 265 -7.94 1.79 -1.88
CA ASN A 265 -7.29 0.82 -1.00
C ASN A 265 -5.91 1.35 -0.60
N ALA A 266 -5.50 1.11 0.65
CA ALA A 266 -4.30 1.72 1.18
C ALA A 266 -3.60 0.84 2.22
N PHE A 267 -2.26 0.86 2.18
CA PHE A 267 -1.42 0.31 3.24
C PHE A 267 -0.87 1.42 4.13
N TYR A 268 -1.07 1.28 5.44
CA TYR A 268 -0.41 2.14 6.43
C TYR A 268 1.02 1.64 6.67
N PHE A 269 1.98 2.57 6.66
CA PHE A 269 3.38 2.37 6.99
C PHE A 269 3.64 2.86 8.42
N GLU A 270 3.77 1.98 9.41
CA GLU A 270 3.74 0.52 9.30
C GLU A 270 2.99 -0.16 10.45
N ALA A 271 2.85 -1.50 10.38
CA ALA A 271 2.13 -2.25 11.40
C ALA A 271 2.77 -2.08 12.79
N PHE A 272 4.08 -2.31 12.91
CA PHE A 272 4.81 -2.38 14.18
C PHE A 272 6.10 -1.59 14.09
N ASP A 273 6.53 -1.01 15.20
CA ASP A 273 7.88 -0.42 15.29
C ASP A 273 8.97 -1.43 14.94
N GLU A 274 9.95 -0.96 14.18
CA GLU A 274 11.11 -1.74 13.76
C GLU A 274 12.43 -1.09 14.25
N PRO A 275 12.80 -1.27 15.55
CA PRO A 275 14.00 -0.68 16.15
C PRO A 275 15.34 -1.02 15.48
N TRP A 276 15.35 -2.06 14.65
CA TRP A 276 16.53 -2.52 13.92
C TRP A 276 16.78 -1.73 12.63
N LYS A 277 15.81 -0.94 12.15
CA LYS A 277 15.95 -0.19 10.89
C LYS A 277 17.06 0.86 10.99
N PRO A 278 17.90 1.01 9.95
CA PRO A 278 18.82 2.12 9.86
C PRO A 278 18.05 3.45 9.73
N ASP A 279 18.71 4.55 10.05
CA ASP A 279 18.16 5.88 9.76
C ASP A 279 18.01 6.07 8.24
N SER A 280 16.93 6.72 7.80
CA SER A 280 16.70 7.10 6.41
C SER A 280 17.10 8.53 6.16
N VAL A 281 17.59 8.83 4.96
CA VAL A 281 17.95 10.18 4.54
C VAL A 281 16.93 10.64 3.50
N GLY A 282 16.17 11.69 3.81
CA GLY A 282 15.20 12.29 2.88
C GLY A 282 15.88 13.19 1.83
N ASP A 283 15.10 13.75 0.91
CA ASP A 283 15.58 14.63 -0.17
C ASP A 283 16.39 15.84 0.31
N ASN A 284 16.16 16.29 1.55
CA ASN A 284 16.92 17.38 2.17
C ASN A 284 18.28 16.96 2.73
N GLY A 285 18.66 15.69 2.60
CA GLY A 285 19.94 15.14 3.07
C GLY A 285 20.02 14.91 4.59
N ILE A 286 18.92 15.06 5.33
CA ILE A 286 18.89 14.88 6.79
C ILE A 286 18.49 13.45 7.14
N ALA A 287 19.32 12.78 7.93
CA ALA A 287 19.03 11.46 8.48
C ALA A 287 17.93 11.54 9.56
N GLN A 288 16.95 10.64 9.48
CA GLN A 288 15.82 10.55 10.39
C GLN A 288 15.64 9.12 10.87
N LYS A 289 15.13 8.98 12.10
CA LYS A 289 14.89 7.68 12.71
C LYS A 289 13.70 6.97 12.07
N GLU A 290 13.95 5.76 11.61
CA GLU A 290 12.93 4.86 11.03
C GLU A 290 12.31 3.90 12.04
N THR A 291 12.69 4.00 13.31
CA THR A 291 12.40 2.98 14.32
C THR A 291 11.02 3.06 14.95
N THR A 292 10.28 4.14 14.69
CA THR A 292 9.05 4.51 15.42
C THR A 292 7.83 4.81 14.54
N TRP A 293 7.80 4.27 13.31
CA TRP A 293 6.70 4.44 12.34
C TRP A 293 5.52 3.49 12.58
N GLY A 294 5.63 2.56 13.52
CA GLY A 294 4.58 1.59 13.80
C GLY A 294 3.32 2.25 14.37
N ALA A 295 2.16 1.88 13.82
CA ALA A 295 0.85 2.12 14.43
C ALA A 295 0.70 1.36 15.77
N MET A 296 1.42 0.24 15.90
CA MET A 296 1.61 -0.51 17.13
C MET A 296 3.09 -0.50 17.54
N THR A 297 3.34 -0.67 18.83
CA THR A 297 4.67 -1.00 19.35
C THR A 297 5.11 -2.37 18.84
N GLY A 298 6.40 -2.68 18.95
CA GLY A 298 6.94 -3.98 18.53
C GLY A 298 6.44 -5.19 19.35
N ASP A 299 5.78 -4.96 20.50
CA ASP A 299 5.07 -6.00 21.26
C ASP A 299 3.57 -6.11 20.90
N ARG A 300 3.15 -5.45 19.80
CA ARG A 300 1.80 -5.50 19.21
C ARG A 300 0.73 -4.72 19.98
N THR A 301 1.15 -3.76 20.81
CA THR A 301 0.22 -2.86 21.51
C THR A 301 -0.12 -1.66 20.62
N PRO A 302 -1.40 -1.35 20.36
CA PRO A 302 -1.77 -0.15 19.58
C PRO A 302 -1.37 1.12 20.31
N LYS A 303 -0.76 2.06 19.59
CA LYS A 303 -0.40 3.38 20.13
C LYS A 303 -1.56 4.37 20.08
N PHE A 304 -2.52 4.12 19.19
CA PHE A 304 -3.76 4.86 19.03
C PHE A 304 -4.84 3.94 18.44
N ASP A 305 -6.09 4.41 18.37
CA ASP A 305 -7.19 3.63 17.79
C ASP A 305 -6.97 3.40 16.29
N LEU A 306 -7.05 2.15 15.85
CA LEU A 306 -6.78 1.74 14.47
C LEU A 306 -8.06 1.50 13.67
N LYS A 307 -9.20 2.01 14.15
CA LYS A 307 -10.47 1.97 13.42
C LYS A 307 -10.61 3.16 12.48
N CYS A 308 -10.88 2.81 11.22
CA CYS A 308 -11.59 3.61 10.24
C CYS A 308 -12.94 2.91 10.00
#